data_AF-A0A9P5NKK5-F1
#
_entry.id   AF-A0A9P5NKK5-F1
#
_cell.length_a   1.000
_cell.length_b   1.000
_cell.length_c   1.000
_cell.angle_alpha   90.00
_cell.angle_beta   90.00
_cell.angle_gamma   90.00
#
_symmetry.space_group_name_H-M   'P 1'
#
loop_
_entity.id
_entity.type
_entity.pdbx_description
1 polymer ?
#
loop_
_entity_poly.entity_id
_entity_poly.type
_entity_poly.pdbx_seq_one_letter_code
_entity_poly.pdbx_strand_id
1 'polypeptide(L)'
;MHLGTFNLLDLLVPLWQGVFNHKKNDPPSNWPWAILHSDTWETHGRDITAATPFLPGSFDQPPHNIAKKINSGYKAWEWLLYLYGLAPALLYGVLLEPYYSHFCKLALYYQGRVDQLHFCWQSIHALLHLTAEVTRIGPPVCSSQWTMEYTIRNLGKEIRQPSNLYANLSQCGLLRCQVNTLIAMIPDLDPPSPPLPCGTIDLGQGYALLCAQDRYNCLMCPHEAGALLHYLRSMVADGTNWCLKVTRWAHLQLPNGQVARSWWKEALKPLGKCRMAHNMKV
;
A
#
# COMPACT_ATOMS: atom_id res chain seq x y z
N MET A 1 -2.87 -15.09 -10.79
CA MET A 1 -3.14 -13.67 -11.13
C MET A 1 -4.32 -13.52 -12.09
N HIS A 2 -4.25 -14.06 -13.32
CA HIS A 2 -5.26 -13.76 -14.36
C HIS A 2 -6.72 -14.12 -14.02
N LEU A 3 -6.98 -15.20 -13.25
CA LEU A 3 -8.35 -15.64 -12.98
C LEU A 3 -9.17 -14.62 -12.17
N GLY A 4 -8.65 -14.15 -11.02
CA GLY A 4 -9.37 -13.18 -10.19
C GLY A 4 -9.43 -11.78 -10.81
N THR A 5 -8.47 -11.44 -11.67
CA THR A 5 -8.32 -10.09 -12.24
C THR A 5 -9.01 -9.90 -13.58
N PHE A 6 -8.85 -10.85 -14.50
CA PHE A 6 -9.34 -10.75 -15.88
C PHE A 6 -10.51 -11.70 -16.16
N ASN A 7 -10.70 -12.78 -15.41
CA ASN A 7 -11.82 -13.68 -15.70
C ASN A 7 -13.00 -13.43 -14.78
N LEU A 8 -12.76 -13.18 -13.48
CA LEU A 8 -13.85 -12.99 -12.53
C LEU A 8 -14.39 -11.56 -12.56
N LEU A 9 -13.52 -10.55 -12.48
CA LEU A 9 -13.94 -9.15 -12.42
C LEU A 9 -14.43 -8.61 -13.77
N ASP A 10 -13.85 -9.05 -14.88
CA ASP A 10 -14.41 -8.77 -16.22
C ASP A 10 -15.79 -9.41 -16.41
N LEU A 11 -16.19 -10.36 -15.55
CA LEU A 11 -17.56 -10.89 -15.53
C LEU A 11 -18.44 -10.26 -14.45
N LEU A 12 -17.93 -9.98 -13.26
CA LEU A 12 -18.73 -9.41 -12.17
C LEU A 12 -19.08 -7.95 -12.42
N VAL A 13 -18.13 -7.15 -12.92
CA VAL A 13 -18.36 -5.71 -13.12
C VAL A 13 -19.42 -5.44 -14.18
N PRO A 14 -19.37 -6.04 -15.39
CA PRO A 14 -20.44 -5.80 -16.36
C PRO A 14 -21.78 -6.42 -15.92
N LEU A 15 -21.77 -7.44 -15.04
CA LEU A 15 -22.98 -8.03 -14.47
C LEU A 15 -23.64 -7.05 -13.50
N TRP A 16 -22.86 -6.42 -12.64
CA TRP A 16 -23.34 -5.37 -11.73
C TRP A 16 -23.72 -4.08 -12.46
N GLN A 17 -23.14 -3.81 -13.63
CA GLN A 17 -23.54 -2.69 -14.48
C GLN A 17 -24.76 -3.00 -15.36
N GLY A 18 -25.15 -4.27 -15.50
CA GLY A 18 -26.25 -4.68 -16.38
C GLY A 18 -25.93 -4.60 -17.88
N VAL A 19 -24.65 -4.66 -18.27
CA VAL A 19 -24.19 -4.55 -19.68
C VAL A 19 -23.97 -5.91 -20.35
N PHE A 20 -24.27 -7.00 -19.66
CA PHE A 20 -24.14 -8.35 -20.23
C PHE A 20 -25.10 -8.57 -21.39
N ASN A 21 -24.64 -9.38 -22.35
CA ASN A 21 -25.48 -9.89 -23.40
C ASN A 21 -26.63 -10.72 -22.80
N HIS A 22 -27.85 -10.26 -23.04
CA HIS A 22 -29.07 -10.86 -22.52
C HIS A 22 -30.06 -11.20 -23.64
N LYS A 23 -31.02 -12.08 -23.32
CA LYS A 23 -32.13 -12.39 -24.22
C LYS A 23 -33.18 -11.27 -24.15
N LYS A 24 -33.97 -11.10 -25.21
CA LYS A 24 -35.03 -10.07 -25.29
C LYS A 24 -36.05 -10.12 -24.13
N ASN A 25 -36.25 -11.28 -23.52
CA ASN A 25 -37.21 -11.47 -22.43
C ASN A 25 -36.58 -11.31 -21.03
N ASP A 26 -35.31 -10.96 -20.94
CA ASP A 26 -34.55 -10.83 -19.68
C ASP A 26 -33.79 -9.49 -19.65
N PRO A 27 -34.51 -8.35 -19.57
CA PRO A 27 -33.87 -7.03 -19.56
C PRO A 27 -33.12 -6.78 -18.25
N PRO A 28 -32.04 -5.97 -18.25
CA PRO A 28 -31.20 -5.75 -17.07
C PRO A 28 -31.94 -4.97 -15.98
N SER A 29 -33.02 -4.28 -16.34
CA SER A 29 -33.95 -3.64 -15.39
C SER A 29 -34.56 -4.63 -14.39
N ASN A 30 -34.64 -5.91 -14.76
CA ASN A 30 -35.16 -6.97 -13.90
C ASN A 30 -34.07 -7.63 -13.05
N TRP A 31 -32.80 -7.24 -13.22
CA TRP A 31 -31.69 -7.84 -12.50
C TRP A 31 -31.47 -7.10 -11.17
N PRO A 32 -31.83 -7.70 -10.03
CA PRO A 32 -31.68 -7.05 -8.73
C PRO A 32 -30.22 -6.83 -8.30
N TRP A 33 -29.25 -7.41 -9.02
CA TRP A 33 -27.81 -7.22 -8.81
C TRP A 33 -27.20 -6.15 -9.74
N ALA A 34 -27.93 -5.64 -10.73
CA ALA A 34 -27.44 -4.66 -11.69
C ALA A 34 -27.53 -3.22 -11.13
N ILE A 35 -26.76 -2.94 -10.07
CA ILE A 35 -26.89 -1.73 -9.26
C ILE A 35 -25.89 -0.64 -9.65
N LEU A 36 -24.79 -1.02 -10.30
CA LEU A 36 -23.72 -0.13 -10.71
C LEU A 36 -24.01 0.49 -12.08
N HIS A 37 -25.17 1.11 -12.26
CA HIS A 37 -25.52 1.86 -13.47
C HIS A 37 -25.53 3.38 -13.21
N SER A 38 -25.32 4.16 -14.28
CA SER A 38 -25.38 5.63 -14.27
C SER A 38 -24.60 6.29 -13.11
N ASP A 39 -25.25 7.13 -12.30
CA ASP A 39 -24.63 7.92 -11.23
C ASP A 39 -23.99 7.07 -10.13
N THR A 40 -24.52 5.87 -9.87
CA THR A 40 -23.97 4.92 -8.89
C THR A 40 -22.59 4.45 -9.33
N TRP A 41 -22.40 4.20 -10.63
CA TRP A 41 -21.10 3.78 -11.17
C TRP A 41 -20.05 4.90 -11.10
N GLU A 42 -20.44 6.13 -11.41
CA GLU A 42 -19.55 7.28 -11.30
C GLU A 42 -19.15 7.56 -9.85
N THR A 43 -20.10 7.43 -8.93
CA THR A 43 -19.87 7.58 -7.48
C THR A 43 -18.95 6.50 -6.96
N HIS A 44 -19.19 5.23 -7.32
CA HIS A 44 -18.32 4.11 -6.97
C HIS A 44 -16.87 4.31 -7.45
N GLY A 45 -16.69 4.81 -8.68
CA GLY A 45 -15.36 5.14 -9.20
C GLY A 45 -14.68 6.29 -8.46
N ARG A 46 -15.45 7.28 -7.97
CA ARG A 46 -14.93 8.36 -7.10
C ARG A 46 -14.51 7.83 -5.74
N ASP A 47 -15.29 6.93 -5.14
CA ASP A 47 -15.00 6.37 -3.82
C ASP A 47 -13.71 5.52 -3.81
N ILE A 48 -13.46 4.76 -4.87
CA ILE A 48 -12.17 4.06 -5.08
C ILE A 48 -11.01 5.05 -5.08
N THR A 49 -11.17 6.20 -5.73
CA THR A 49 -10.13 7.24 -5.77
C THR A 49 -9.97 7.92 -4.41
N ALA A 50 -11.07 8.15 -3.70
CA ALA A 50 -11.08 8.71 -2.34
C ALA A 50 -10.43 7.78 -1.31
N ALA A 51 -10.40 6.47 -1.55
CA ALA A 51 -9.71 5.49 -0.69
C ALA A 51 -8.17 5.57 -0.77
N THR A 52 -7.61 6.24 -1.78
CA THR A 52 -6.15 6.39 -2.00
C THR A 52 -5.33 6.73 -0.76
N PRO A 53 -5.72 7.71 0.10
CA PRO A 53 -4.91 8.13 1.25
C PRO A 53 -4.78 7.05 2.33
N PHE A 54 -5.72 6.11 2.34
CA PHE A 54 -5.82 5.02 3.32
C PHE A 54 -5.13 3.75 2.84
N LEU A 55 -4.70 3.71 1.58
CA LEU A 55 -3.91 2.61 1.05
C LEU A 55 -2.43 2.80 1.44
N PRO A 56 -1.77 1.76 1.98
CA PRO A 56 -0.38 1.87 2.38
C PRO A 56 0.52 2.29 1.21
N GLY A 57 1.49 3.16 1.47
CA GLY A 57 2.41 3.64 0.43
C GLY A 57 3.31 2.55 -0.17
N SER A 58 3.36 1.37 0.45
CA SER A 58 4.02 0.16 -0.07
C SER A 58 3.37 -0.39 -1.34
N PHE A 59 2.09 -0.05 -1.58
CA PHE A 59 1.42 -0.29 -2.84
C PHE A 59 1.79 0.88 -3.77
N ASP A 60 2.77 0.65 -4.66
CA ASP A 60 3.41 1.67 -5.51
C ASP A 60 2.45 2.80 -5.98
N GLN A 61 1.44 2.39 -6.74
CA GLN A 61 0.46 3.26 -7.36
C GLN A 61 -0.91 2.99 -6.74
N PRO A 62 -1.75 4.01 -6.49
CA PRO A 62 -3.13 3.78 -6.08
C PRO A 62 -4.00 3.34 -7.26
N PRO A 63 -5.06 2.54 -7.01
CA PRO A 63 -5.95 2.08 -8.06
C PRO A 63 -6.68 3.28 -8.66
N HIS A 64 -6.77 3.33 -9.98
CA HIS A 64 -7.45 4.43 -10.65
C HIS A 64 -8.98 4.29 -10.51
N ASN A 65 -9.68 5.39 -10.78
CA ASN A 65 -11.12 5.38 -10.97
C ASN A 65 -11.51 4.35 -12.03
N ILE A 66 -12.15 3.27 -11.57
CA ILE A 66 -12.54 2.14 -12.42
C ILE A 66 -13.51 2.58 -13.53
N ALA A 67 -14.43 3.49 -13.23
CA ALA A 67 -15.43 3.98 -14.19
C ALA A 67 -14.81 4.70 -15.39
N LYS A 68 -13.66 5.36 -15.19
CA LYS A 68 -12.96 6.09 -16.25
C LYS A 68 -11.95 5.24 -17.02
N LYS A 69 -11.46 4.15 -16.43
CA LYS A 69 -10.28 3.43 -16.94
C LYS A 69 -10.58 2.01 -17.41
N ILE A 70 -11.75 1.45 -17.12
CA ILE A 70 -12.09 0.08 -17.52
C ILE A 70 -11.96 -0.14 -19.04
N ASN A 71 -12.33 0.84 -19.86
CA ASN A 71 -12.26 0.76 -21.32
C ASN A 71 -10.85 0.99 -21.91
N SER A 72 -9.92 1.58 -21.14
CA SER A 72 -8.53 1.82 -21.58
C SER A 72 -7.52 0.85 -20.97
N GLY A 73 -8.01 -0.19 -20.30
CA GLY A 73 -7.21 -1.23 -19.66
C GLY A 73 -6.99 -0.96 -18.17
N TYR A 74 -7.73 -1.68 -17.34
CA TYR A 74 -7.51 -1.73 -15.89
C TYR A 74 -6.47 -2.80 -15.56
N LYS A 75 -5.43 -2.45 -14.78
CA LYS A 75 -4.32 -3.38 -14.56
C LYS A 75 -4.72 -4.49 -13.60
N ALA A 76 -4.10 -5.67 -13.75
CA ALA A 76 -4.37 -6.82 -12.91
C ALA A 76 -4.24 -6.53 -11.40
N TRP A 77 -3.23 -5.77 -10.98
CA TRP A 77 -3.07 -5.43 -9.57
C TRP A 77 -4.15 -4.44 -9.07
N GLU A 78 -4.63 -3.54 -9.92
CA GLU A 78 -5.73 -2.61 -9.58
C GLU A 78 -7.01 -3.41 -9.35
N TRP A 79 -7.25 -4.41 -10.19
CA TRP A 79 -8.34 -5.37 -10.05
C TRP A 79 -8.26 -6.17 -8.74
N LEU A 80 -7.08 -6.69 -8.37
CA LEU A 80 -6.89 -7.39 -7.10
C LEU A 80 -7.19 -6.51 -5.90
N LEU A 81 -6.63 -5.30 -5.89
CA LEU A 81 -6.81 -4.37 -4.79
C LEU A 81 -8.27 -3.92 -4.68
N TYR A 82 -8.94 -3.71 -5.82
CA TYR A 82 -10.36 -3.45 -5.86
C TYR A 82 -11.16 -4.62 -5.28
N LEU A 83 -11.03 -5.84 -5.82
CA LEU A 83 -11.86 -6.99 -5.43
C LEU A 83 -11.72 -7.37 -3.96
N TYR A 84 -10.49 -7.39 -3.43
CA TYR A 84 -10.23 -7.89 -2.09
C TYR A 84 -10.08 -6.78 -1.04
N GLY A 85 -9.59 -5.60 -1.44
CA GLY A 85 -9.34 -4.50 -0.51
C GLY A 85 -10.51 -3.53 -0.40
N LEU A 86 -11.12 -3.14 -1.52
CA LEU A 86 -12.08 -2.04 -1.55
C LEU A 86 -13.54 -2.50 -1.73
N ALA A 87 -13.79 -3.46 -2.61
CA ALA A 87 -15.13 -3.89 -2.99
C ALA A 87 -15.98 -4.42 -1.83
N PRO A 88 -15.48 -5.17 -0.83
CA PRO A 88 -16.29 -5.58 0.31
C PRO A 88 -16.84 -4.41 1.12
N ALA A 89 -16.07 -3.31 1.24
CA ALA A 89 -16.50 -2.11 1.95
C ALA A 89 -17.37 -1.21 1.06
N LEU A 90 -16.99 -1.02 -0.21
CA LEU A 90 -17.71 -0.14 -1.15
C LEU A 90 -19.04 -0.72 -1.63
N LEU A 91 -19.19 -2.04 -1.66
CA LEU A 91 -20.45 -2.69 -2.04
C LEU A 91 -21.37 -2.93 -0.85
N TYR A 92 -20.92 -2.67 0.39
CA TYR A 92 -21.73 -2.83 1.59
C TYR A 92 -22.86 -1.80 1.61
N GLY A 93 -24.12 -2.27 1.68
CA GLY A 93 -25.30 -1.42 1.61
C GLY A 93 -25.64 -0.91 0.20
N VAL A 94 -24.79 -1.14 -0.79
CA VAL A 94 -25.08 -0.87 -2.21
C VAL A 94 -25.61 -2.12 -2.88
N LEU A 95 -24.93 -3.26 -2.72
CA LEU A 95 -25.37 -4.55 -3.26
C LEU A 95 -26.43 -5.18 -2.34
N LEU A 96 -27.53 -5.69 -2.91
CA LEU A 96 -28.60 -6.31 -2.13
C LEU A 96 -28.06 -7.49 -1.31
N GLU A 97 -28.54 -7.61 -0.07
CA GLU A 97 -28.01 -8.55 0.93
C GLU A 97 -27.79 -10.00 0.46
N PRO A 98 -28.70 -10.66 -0.31
CA PRO A 98 -28.44 -12.02 -0.78
C PRO A 98 -27.22 -12.10 -1.73
N TYR A 99 -27.01 -11.07 -2.56
CA TYR A 99 -25.88 -11.01 -3.50
C TYR A 99 -24.59 -10.54 -2.81
N TYR A 100 -24.71 -9.61 -1.85
CA TYR A 100 -23.58 -9.18 -1.03
C TYR A 100 -23.05 -10.33 -0.17
N SER A 101 -23.93 -11.06 0.51
CA SER A 101 -23.56 -12.27 1.26
C SER A 101 -22.90 -13.31 0.35
N HIS A 102 -23.40 -13.50 -0.88
CA HIS A 102 -22.78 -14.41 -1.84
C HIS A 102 -21.40 -13.92 -2.30
N PHE A 103 -21.23 -12.63 -2.55
CA PHE A 103 -19.95 -11.99 -2.87
C PHE A 103 -18.94 -12.15 -1.72
N CYS A 104 -19.36 -11.90 -0.48
CA CYS A 104 -18.54 -12.11 0.71
C CYS A 104 -18.25 -13.60 0.96
N LYS A 105 -19.18 -14.51 0.67
CA LYS A 105 -18.94 -15.96 0.74
C LYS A 105 -17.98 -16.43 -0.35
N LEU A 106 -18.08 -15.92 -1.57
CA LEU A 106 -17.07 -16.14 -2.60
C LEU A 106 -15.68 -15.72 -2.09
N ALA A 107 -15.64 -14.67 -1.28
CA ALA A 107 -14.45 -14.23 -0.56
C ALA A 107 -14.14 -15.02 0.73
N LEU A 108 -14.94 -15.96 1.24
CA LEU A 108 -14.74 -16.60 2.57
C LEU A 108 -14.84 -18.14 2.63
N TYR A 109 -15.43 -18.81 1.63
CA TYR A 109 -16.09 -20.11 1.81
C TYR A 109 -15.20 -21.37 1.71
N TYR A 110 -14.09 -21.48 2.44
CA TYR A 110 -13.42 -22.80 2.55
C TYR A 110 -12.78 -23.17 3.90
N GLN A 111 -12.65 -22.23 4.85
CA GLN A 111 -12.26 -22.53 6.25
C GLN A 111 -11.02 -23.44 6.44
N GLY A 112 -10.12 -23.55 5.45
CA GLY A 112 -8.84 -24.26 5.57
C GLY A 112 -8.88 -25.80 5.67
N ARG A 113 -9.95 -26.49 5.23
CA ARG A 113 -10.01 -27.97 5.33
C ARG A 113 -9.34 -28.71 4.17
N VAL A 114 -8.31 -29.49 4.47
CA VAL A 114 -7.53 -30.26 3.47
C VAL A 114 -8.37 -31.34 2.79
N ASP A 115 -9.38 -31.87 3.47
CA ASP A 115 -10.14 -33.05 3.03
C ASP A 115 -11.05 -32.79 1.82
N GLN A 116 -11.30 -31.52 1.45
CA GLN A 116 -12.19 -31.16 0.34
C GLN A 116 -11.41 -30.65 -0.90
N LEU A 117 -10.07 -30.75 -0.88
CA LEU A 117 -9.16 -30.17 -1.90
C LEU A 117 -9.46 -30.67 -3.31
N HIS A 118 -9.97 -31.90 -3.39
CA HIS A 118 -10.26 -32.63 -4.61
C HIS A 118 -11.54 -32.16 -5.33
N PHE A 119 -12.40 -31.37 -4.66
CA PHE A 119 -13.61 -30.81 -5.29
C PHE A 119 -13.37 -29.47 -6.02
N CYS A 120 -12.23 -28.80 -5.77
CA CYS A 120 -11.95 -27.49 -6.33
C CYS A 120 -10.81 -27.54 -7.33
N TRP A 121 -11.07 -27.07 -8.56
CA TRP A 121 -10.05 -26.85 -9.55
C TRP A 121 -8.95 -25.93 -8.97
N GLN A 122 -7.69 -26.17 -9.30
CA GLN A 122 -6.54 -25.44 -8.73
C GLN A 122 -6.66 -23.91 -8.87
N SER A 123 -7.36 -23.47 -9.92
CA SER A 123 -7.72 -22.09 -10.23
C SER A 123 -8.70 -21.49 -9.20
N ILE A 124 -9.69 -22.26 -8.74
CA ILE A 124 -10.68 -21.87 -7.72
C ILE A 124 -10.03 -21.97 -6.33
N HIS A 125 -9.21 -22.99 -6.11
CA HIS A 125 -8.46 -23.20 -4.88
C HIS A 125 -7.57 -22.00 -4.51
N ALA A 126 -6.80 -21.46 -5.46
CA ALA A 126 -5.99 -20.25 -5.23
C ALA A 126 -6.83 -19.00 -4.92
N LEU A 127 -8.05 -18.93 -5.45
CA LEU A 127 -8.99 -17.83 -5.23
C LEU A 127 -9.63 -17.91 -3.83
N LEU A 128 -9.88 -19.14 -3.36
CA LEU A 128 -10.49 -19.43 -2.06
C LEU A 128 -9.51 -19.32 -0.89
N HIS A 129 -8.21 -19.58 -1.11
CA HIS A 129 -7.16 -19.33 -0.10
C HIS A 129 -6.76 -17.87 -0.01
N LEU A 130 -7.04 -17.09 -1.06
CA LEU A 130 -6.54 -15.74 -1.17
C LEU A 130 -6.94 -14.87 0.01
N THR A 131 -8.17 -15.01 0.51
CA THR A 131 -8.71 -14.17 1.58
C THR A 131 -8.25 -14.59 2.96
N ALA A 132 -8.13 -15.89 3.24
CA ALA A 132 -7.46 -16.37 4.44
C ALA A 132 -6.00 -15.89 4.47
N GLU A 133 -5.30 -15.97 3.33
CA GLU A 133 -3.95 -15.45 3.20
C GLU A 133 -3.91 -13.92 3.29
N VAL A 134 -4.92 -13.20 2.77
CA VAL A 134 -5.04 -11.74 2.97
C VAL A 134 -5.11 -11.41 4.45
N THR A 135 -5.89 -12.15 5.23
CA THR A 135 -5.98 -11.93 6.68
C THR A 135 -4.69 -12.32 7.41
N ARG A 136 -3.99 -13.37 6.95
CA ARG A 136 -2.79 -13.90 7.60
C ARG A 136 -1.52 -13.10 7.29
N ILE A 137 -1.31 -12.75 6.03
CA ILE A 137 -0.06 -12.16 5.52
C ILE A 137 -0.28 -10.88 4.70
N GLY A 138 -1.51 -10.38 4.64
CA GLY A 138 -1.88 -9.27 3.74
C GLY A 138 -2.14 -9.75 2.31
N PRO A 139 -2.66 -8.87 1.43
CA PRO A 139 -2.97 -9.24 0.06
C PRO A 139 -1.79 -9.95 -0.61
N PRO A 140 -1.96 -11.12 -1.26
CA PRO A 140 -0.84 -11.87 -1.80
C PRO A 140 -0.05 -11.15 -2.90
N VAL A 141 -0.61 -10.09 -3.47
CA VAL A 141 0.12 -9.14 -4.31
C VAL A 141 1.29 -8.50 -3.55
N CYS A 142 1.13 -8.23 -2.26
CA CYS A 142 2.16 -7.64 -1.39
C CYS A 142 3.21 -8.66 -0.98
N SER A 143 2.81 -9.90 -0.72
CA SER A 143 3.73 -10.91 -0.18
C SER A 143 4.51 -11.62 -1.28
N SER A 144 3.91 -11.86 -2.44
CA SER A 144 4.55 -12.61 -3.54
C SER A 144 4.92 -11.71 -4.73
N GLN A 145 3.92 -11.08 -5.36
CA GLN A 145 4.13 -10.34 -6.60
C GLN A 145 5.06 -9.14 -6.40
N TRP A 146 4.82 -8.34 -5.36
CA TRP A 146 5.66 -7.20 -5.04
C TRP A 146 7.09 -7.63 -4.72
N THR A 147 7.26 -8.69 -3.93
CA THR A 147 8.59 -9.26 -3.63
C THR A 147 9.31 -9.67 -4.91
N MET A 148 8.61 -10.30 -5.86
CA MET A 148 9.15 -10.65 -7.17
C MET A 148 9.47 -9.42 -8.03
N GLU A 149 8.54 -8.47 -8.17
CA GLU A 149 8.73 -7.25 -8.96
C GLU A 149 9.85 -6.37 -8.40
N TYR A 150 9.95 -6.25 -7.08
CA TYR A 150 11.04 -5.55 -6.41
C TYR A 150 12.37 -6.24 -6.67
N THR A 151 12.42 -7.58 -6.59
CA THR A 151 13.61 -8.37 -6.91
C THR A 151 14.00 -8.18 -8.38
N ILE A 152 13.04 -8.20 -9.30
CA ILE A 152 13.26 -7.94 -10.73
C ILE A 152 13.79 -6.52 -10.95
N ARG A 153 13.19 -5.49 -10.34
CA ARG A 153 13.65 -4.10 -10.46
C ARG A 153 15.06 -3.93 -9.90
N ASN A 154 15.35 -4.56 -8.77
CA ASN A 154 16.66 -4.55 -8.12
C ASN A 154 17.72 -5.20 -9.02
N LEU A 155 17.46 -6.42 -9.51
CA LEU A 155 18.34 -7.11 -10.46
C LEU A 155 18.47 -6.34 -11.78
N GLY A 156 17.39 -5.75 -12.27
CA GLY A 156 17.35 -4.96 -13.50
C GLY A 156 18.26 -3.73 -13.47
N LYS A 157 18.58 -3.17 -12.29
CA LYS A 157 19.57 -2.08 -12.16
C LYS A 157 21.00 -2.55 -12.42
N GLU A 158 21.28 -3.84 -12.24
CA GLU A 158 22.60 -4.45 -12.39
C GLU A 158 22.82 -5.05 -13.78
N ILE A 159 21.73 -5.35 -14.51
CA ILE A 159 21.79 -5.85 -15.88
C ILE A 159 22.33 -4.75 -16.80
N ARG A 160 23.48 -5.01 -17.41
CA ARG A 160 24.17 -4.05 -18.30
C ARG A 160 24.13 -4.44 -19.77
N GLN A 161 23.85 -5.71 -20.08
CA GLN A 161 23.85 -6.22 -21.45
C GLN A 161 22.45 -6.70 -21.88
N PRO A 162 21.79 -6.02 -22.83
CA PRO A 162 20.46 -6.42 -23.30
C PRO A 162 20.48 -7.61 -24.27
N SER A 163 21.63 -7.92 -24.90
CA SER A 163 21.74 -8.95 -25.94
C SER A 163 21.87 -10.39 -25.41
N ASN A 164 22.43 -10.59 -24.21
CA ASN A 164 22.52 -11.89 -23.57
C ASN A 164 22.04 -11.81 -22.11
N LEU A 165 20.74 -11.55 -21.98
CA LEU A 165 20.08 -11.24 -20.70
C LEU A 165 20.29 -12.31 -19.64
N TYR A 166 20.07 -13.58 -19.99
CA TYR A 166 20.11 -14.69 -19.02
C TYR A 166 21.53 -14.95 -18.50
N ALA A 167 22.54 -14.93 -19.39
CA ALA A 167 23.92 -15.10 -18.97
C ALA A 167 24.39 -13.95 -18.09
N ASN A 168 24.05 -12.70 -18.45
CA ASN A 168 24.39 -11.52 -17.66
C ASN A 168 23.71 -11.55 -16.28
N LEU A 169 22.41 -11.87 -16.23
CA LEU A 169 21.67 -12.01 -14.97
C LEU A 169 22.28 -13.08 -14.06
N SER A 170 22.69 -14.21 -14.64
CA SER A 170 23.31 -15.32 -13.89
C SER A 170 24.64 -14.91 -13.28
N GLN A 171 25.46 -14.16 -14.03
CA GLN A 171 26.73 -13.61 -13.53
C GLN A 171 26.51 -12.55 -12.43
N CYS A 172 25.54 -11.64 -12.59
CA CYS A 172 25.18 -10.68 -11.55
C CYS A 172 24.74 -11.37 -10.26
N GLY A 173 23.88 -12.40 -10.37
CA GLY A 173 23.45 -13.20 -9.23
C GLY A 173 24.63 -13.88 -8.52
N LEU A 174 25.55 -14.48 -9.29
CA LEU A 174 26.74 -15.14 -8.74
C LEU A 174 27.66 -14.14 -8.01
N LEU A 175 27.94 -12.98 -8.61
CA LEU A 175 28.74 -11.92 -8.00
C LEU A 175 28.09 -11.41 -6.72
N ARG A 176 26.78 -11.20 -6.72
CA ARG A 176 26.04 -10.74 -5.53
C ARG A 176 26.10 -11.77 -4.40
N CYS A 177 25.95 -13.06 -4.70
CA CYS A 177 26.13 -14.12 -3.72
C CYS A 177 27.56 -14.15 -3.17
N GLN A 178 28.58 -13.99 -4.01
CA GLN A 178 29.98 -13.94 -3.59
C GLN A 178 30.25 -12.74 -2.68
N VAL A 179 29.80 -11.54 -3.06
CA VAL A 179 29.94 -10.32 -2.25
C VAL A 179 29.21 -10.46 -0.92
N ASN A 180 27.97 -10.93 -0.92
CA ASN A 180 27.22 -11.17 0.32
C ASN A 180 27.91 -12.22 1.22
N THR A 181 28.49 -13.26 0.63
CA THR A 181 29.25 -14.28 1.37
C THR A 181 30.50 -13.67 1.99
N LEU A 182 31.24 -12.83 1.25
CA LEU A 182 32.42 -12.14 1.76
C LEU A 182 32.07 -11.14 2.87
N ILE A 183 31.00 -10.35 2.72
CA ILE A 183 30.51 -9.43 3.76
C ILE A 183 30.05 -10.22 4.99
N ALA A 184 29.40 -11.37 4.82
CA ALA A 184 28.98 -12.23 5.93
C ALA A 184 30.17 -12.87 6.66
N MET A 185 31.23 -13.23 5.94
CA MET A 185 32.47 -13.77 6.53
C MET A 185 33.34 -12.68 7.17
N ILE A 186 33.34 -11.48 6.60
CA ILE A 186 34.16 -10.33 7.02
C ILE A 186 33.26 -9.08 7.03
N PRO A 187 32.54 -8.81 8.14
CA PRO A 187 31.62 -7.68 8.25
C PRO A 187 32.27 -6.31 8.01
N ASP A 188 33.59 -6.18 8.21
CA ASP A 188 34.34 -4.95 7.97
C ASP A 188 34.37 -4.52 6.49
N LEU A 189 34.04 -5.44 5.57
CA LEU A 189 33.91 -5.15 4.14
C LEU A 189 32.54 -4.55 3.76
N ASP A 190 31.57 -4.53 4.67
CA ASP A 190 30.27 -3.94 4.41
C ASP A 190 30.47 -2.43 4.14
N PRO A 191 30.04 -1.90 2.97
CA PRO A 191 30.20 -0.49 2.69
C PRO A 191 29.53 0.35 3.79
N PRO A 192 30.20 1.42 4.26
CA PRO A 192 29.61 2.28 5.26
C PRO A 192 28.29 2.86 4.74
N SER A 193 27.32 3.01 5.65
CA SER A 193 26.03 3.61 5.32
C SER A 193 26.23 4.93 4.57
N PRO A 194 25.39 5.22 3.56
CA PRO A 194 25.53 6.45 2.78
C PRO A 194 25.52 7.66 3.72
N PRO A 195 26.37 8.66 3.46
CA PRO A 195 26.45 9.84 4.31
C PRO A 195 25.08 10.53 4.35
N LEU A 196 24.76 11.11 5.50
CA LEU A 196 23.52 11.85 5.65
C LEU A 196 23.45 12.99 4.63
N PRO A 197 22.28 13.24 4.02
CA PRO A 197 22.13 14.31 3.04
C PRO A 197 22.48 15.68 3.64
N CYS A 198 22.92 16.62 2.79
CA CYS A 198 23.28 17.97 3.21
C CYS A 198 22.09 18.68 3.88
N GLY A 199 22.33 19.30 5.05
CA GLY A 199 21.31 20.01 5.84
C GLY A 199 20.61 19.15 6.90
N THR A 200 21.13 17.95 7.16
CA THR A 200 20.70 17.06 8.25
C THR A 200 21.34 17.41 9.57
N ILE A 201 20.64 17.13 10.67
CA ILE A 201 21.21 17.19 12.03
C ILE A 201 21.22 15.77 12.57
N ASP A 202 22.41 15.25 12.84
CA ASP A 202 22.59 13.96 13.52
C ASP A 202 22.26 14.13 15.01
N LEU A 203 21.31 13.32 15.49
CA LEU A 203 20.92 13.27 16.90
C LEU A 203 21.65 12.15 17.65
N GLY A 204 22.44 11.33 16.95
CA GLY A 204 23.10 10.15 17.49
C GLY A 204 22.19 8.93 17.53
N GLN A 205 22.79 7.77 17.83
CA GLN A 205 22.09 6.47 17.92
C GLN A 205 21.29 6.07 16.67
N GLY A 206 21.68 6.57 15.49
CA GLY A 206 20.99 6.31 14.22
C GLY A 206 19.77 7.19 13.97
N TYR A 207 19.49 8.18 14.82
CA TYR A 207 18.46 9.19 14.57
C TYR A 207 19.05 10.42 13.89
N ALA A 208 18.41 10.86 12.80
CA ALA A 208 18.82 12.09 12.12
C ALA A 208 17.61 12.91 11.68
N LEU A 209 17.63 14.22 11.93
CA LEU A 209 16.63 15.14 11.40
C LEU A 209 16.93 15.44 9.94
N LEU A 210 15.96 15.17 9.06
CA LEU A 210 16.11 15.30 7.61
C LEU A 210 15.53 16.61 7.07
N CYS A 211 16.05 17.06 5.94
CA CYS A 211 15.67 18.33 5.31
C CYS A 211 14.15 18.52 5.15
N ALA A 212 13.75 19.81 5.22
CA ALA A 212 12.43 20.38 5.42
C ALA A 212 12.12 20.72 6.90
N GLN A 213 12.66 21.85 7.33
CA GLN A 213 12.41 22.48 8.63
C GLN A 213 11.65 23.81 8.48
N ASP A 214 11.14 24.35 9.59
CA ASP A 214 10.68 25.73 9.65
C ASP A 214 11.79 26.70 9.22
N ARG A 215 11.42 27.77 8.48
CA ARG A 215 12.39 28.82 8.10
C ARG A 215 12.80 29.68 9.28
N TYR A 216 11.91 29.85 10.26
CA TYR A 216 12.10 30.68 11.43
C TYR A 216 11.58 29.97 12.66
N ASN A 217 12.21 30.21 13.81
CA ASN A 217 11.77 29.61 15.06
C ASN A 217 10.37 30.14 15.40
N CYS A 218 9.44 29.23 15.65
CA CYS A 218 8.06 29.53 15.97
C CYS A 218 7.86 29.53 17.49
N LEU A 219 6.98 30.39 17.99
CA LEU A 219 6.55 30.33 19.38
C LEU A 219 5.67 29.10 19.59
N MET A 220 5.92 28.34 20.66
CA MET A 220 5.06 27.22 21.01
C MET A 220 3.66 27.70 21.38
N CYS A 221 2.65 26.88 21.09
CA CYS A 221 1.32 27.12 21.62
C CYS A 221 1.35 27.01 23.16
N PRO A 222 0.55 27.79 23.90
CA PRO A 222 0.59 27.80 25.37
C PRO A 222 0.43 26.41 26.01
N HIS A 223 -0.42 25.55 25.42
CA HIS A 223 -0.64 24.17 25.87
C HIS A 223 0.59 23.28 25.67
N GLU A 224 1.27 23.40 24.52
CA GLU A 224 2.50 22.65 24.22
C GLU A 224 3.65 23.11 25.13
N ALA A 225 3.77 24.42 25.34
CA ALA A 225 4.73 25.01 26.26
C ALA A 225 4.50 24.51 27.70
N GLY A 226 3.24 24.45 28.15
CA GLY A 226 2.88 23.90 29.46
C GLY A 226 3.27 22.42 29.61
N ALA A 227 3.02 21.59 28.60
CA ALA A 227 3.41 20.18 28.61
C ALA A 227 4.93 19.99 28.62
N LEU A 228 5.66 20.77 27.81
CA LEU A 228 7.12 20.74 27.78
C LEU A 228 7.72 21.20 29.13
N LEU A 229 7.18 22.28 29.71
CA LEU A 229 7.58 22.75 31.02
C LEU A 229 7.32 21.70 32.11
N HIS A 230 6.18 21.01 32.05
CA HIS A 230 5.89 19.91 32.97
C HIS A 230 6.93 18.77 32.86
N TYR A 231 7.33 18.40 31.64
CA TYR A 231 8.38 17.40 31.42
C TYR A 231 9.75 17.89 31.96
N LEU A 232 10.13 19.13 31.63
CA LEU A 232 11.40 19.73 31.99
C LEU A 232 11.51 20.12 33.47
N ARG A 233 10.41 20.24 34.22
CA ARG A 233 10.42 20.48 35.69
C ARG A 233 11.22 19.42 36.46
N SER A 234 11.34 18.22 35.90
CA SER A 234 12.19 17.16 36.46
C SER A 234 13.69 17.37 36.23
N MET A 235 14.07 18.27 35.32
CA MET A 235 15.42 18.42 34.76
C MET A 235 16.01 19.84 34.93
N VAL A 236 15.18 20.88 35.15
CA VAL A 236 15.62 22.29 35.19
C VAL A 236 14.92 23.06 36.31
N ALA A 237 15.68 23.89 37.04
CA ALA A 237 15.19 24.69 38.16
C ALA A 237 14.31 25.89 37.73
N ASP A 238 13.26 26.15 38.53
CA ASP A 238 12.24 27.17 38.32
C ASP A 238 12.81 28.60 38.29
N GLY A 239 12.30 29.47 37.40
CA GLY A 239 12.45 30.91 37.64
C GLY A 239 12.52 31.90 36.48
N THR A 240 12.15 31.56 35.24
CA THR A 240 12.08 32.58 34.19
C THR A 240 10.82 32.47 33.33
N ASN A 241 10.44 33.58 32.70
CA ASN A 241 9.33 33.65 31.75
C ASN A 241 9.82 33.07 30.42
N TRP A 242 9.71 31.75 30.23
CA TRP A 242 10.32 31.06 29.10
C TRP A 242 9.51 31.32 27.83
N CYS A 243 10.00 32.21 26.98
CA CYS A 243 9.50 32.37 25.62
C CYS A 243 10.18 31.31 24.72
N LEU A 244 9.71 30.07 24.83
CA LEU A 244 10.25 28.92 24.11
C LEU A 244 9.94 29.04 22.62
N LYS A 245 11.01 29.25 21.85
CA LYS A 245 10.96 29.18 20.40
C LYS A 245 11.42 27.78 19.97
N VAL A 246 10.64 27.15 19.10
CA VAL A 246 10.92 25.81 18.56
C VAL A 246 11.03 25.84 17.05
N THR A 247 11.82 24.90 16.54
CA THR A 247 11.96 24.67 15.10
C THR A 247 11.37 23.29 14.81
N ARG A 248 10.31 23.25 14.00
CA ARG A 248 9.71 21.98 13.61
C ARG A 248 10.44 21.41 12.41
N TRP A 249 10.58 20.09 12.44
CA TRP A 249 11.17 19.31 11.35
C TRP A 249 10.09 18.42 10.73
N ALA A 250 10.10 18.31 9.41
CA ALA A 250 9.14 17.50 8.67
C ALA A 250 9.48 16.01 8.72
N HIS A 251 10.76 15.66 8.79
CA HIS A 251 11.24 14.31 8.59
C HIS A 251 12.28 13.91 9.64
N LEU A 252 12.17 12.68 10.15
CA LEU A 252 13.12 12.08 11.09
C LEU A 252 13.53 10.69 10.57
N GLN A 253 14.81 10.47 10.36
CA GLN A 253 15.36 9.15 10.10
C GLN A 253 15.42 8.35 11.41
N LEU A 254 14.97 7.10 11.34
CA LEU A 254 15.06 6.12 12.42
C LEU A 254 16.34 5.26 12.29
N PRO A 255 16.74 4.55 13.36
CA PRO A 255 17.91 3.66 13.33
C PRO A 255 17.82 2.54 12.30
N ASN A 256 16.60 2.13 11.93
CA ASN A 256 16.35 1.14 10.88
C ASN A 256 16.41 1.71 9.45
N GLY A 257 16.77 2.99 9.28
CA GLY A 257 16.85 3.71 8.01
C GLY A 257 15.50 4.19 7.46
N GLN A 258 14.37 3.92 8.14
CA GLN A 258 13.07 4.45 7.74
C GLN A 258 12.95 5.94 8.06
N VAL A 259 12.11 6.64 7.29
CA VAL A 259 11.86 8.08 7.47
C VAL A 259 10.46 8.31 8.03
N ALA A 260 10.42 8.79 9.26
CA ALA A 260 9.23 9.35 9.90
C ALA A 260 8.87 10.67 9.25
N ARG A 261 7.58 10.92 9.11
CA ARG A 261 7.07 12.21 8.64
C ARG A 261 6.19 12.82 9.71
N SER A 262 6.39 14.10 9.99
CA SER A 262 5.62 14.80 11.01
C SER A 262 4.26 15.22 10.46
N TRP A 263 3.26 15.13 11.34
CA TRP A 263 1.90 15.55 11.03
C TRP A 263 1.84 17.00 10.56
N TRP A 264 2.65 17.88 11.16
CA TRP A 264 2.74 19.30 10.78
C TRP A 264 2.91 19.51 9.26
N LYS A 265 3.81 18.75 8.61
CA LYS A 265 4.05 18.91 7.17
C LYS A 265 3.07 18.11 6.31
N GLU A 266 2.64 16.95 6.78
CA GLU A 266 1.69 16.09 6.07
C GLU A 266 0.27 16.69 6.05
N ALA A 267 -0.17 17.36 7.12
CA ALA A 267 -1.49 18.01 7.22
C ALA A 267 -1.69 19.17 6.24
N LEU A 268 -0.61 19.77 5.73
CA LEU A 268 -0.68 20.82 4.70
C LEU A 268 -1.00 20.25 3.30
N LYS A 269 -0.90 18.93 3.12
CA LYS A 269 -1.21 18.30 1.83
C LYS A 269 -2.72 18.11 1.70
N PRO A 270 -3.29 18.31 0.51
CA PRO A 270 -4.68 17.91 0.28
C PRO A 270 -4.82 16.40 0.49
N LEU A 271 -5.98 15.95 0.98
CA LEU A 271 -6.21 14.55 1.36
C LEU A 271 -5.77 13.56 0.28
N GLY A 272 -6.12 13.81 -0.99
CA GLY A 272 -5.74 12.95 -2.12
C GLY A 272 -4.23 12.83 -2.41
N LYS A 273 -3.39 13.70 -1.82
CA LYS A 273 -1.93 13.65 -1.91
C LYS A 273 -1.26 13.21 -0.60
N CYS A 274 -2.02 13.09 0.48
CA CYS A 274 -1.54 12.57 1.76
C CYS A 274 -1.55 11.04 1.72
N ARG A 275 -0.46 10.39 2.13
CA ARG A 275 -0.39 8.93 2.27
C ARG A 275 -0.38 8.59 3.76
N MET A 276 -1.56 8.49 4.37
CA MET A 276 -1.70 8.34 5.83
C MET A 276 -1.35 6.93 6.31
N ALA A 277 -1.54 5.92 5.46
CA ALA A 277 -1.23 4.53 5.78
C ALA A 277 0.27 4.17 5.64
N HIS A 278 1.17 5.17 5.72
CA HIS A 278 2.61 4.92 5.78
C HIS A 278 3.02 4.53 7.20
N ASN A 279 2.86 3.25 7.53
CA ASN A 279 3.24 2.72 8.83
C ASN A 279 4.76 2.64 8.95
N MET A 280 5.30 3.19 10.03
CA MET A 280 6.69 2.97 10.40
C MET A 280 6.81 1.74 11.28
N LYS A 281 7.84 0.94 11.04
CA LYS A 281 8.18 -0.17 11.91
C LYS A 281 9.06 0.40 13.02
N VAL A 282 8.52 0.49 14.23
CA VAL A 282 9.27 0.84 15.44
C VAL A 282 9.92 -0.42 16.00
#